data_AF-A0A2M7WIZ8-F1
#
_entry.id   AF-A0A2M7WIZ8-F1
#
_cell.length_a   1.000
_cell.length_b   1.000
_cell.length_c   1.000
_cell.angle_alpha   90.00
_cell.angle_beta   90.00
_cell.angle_gamma   90.00
#
_symmetry.space_group_name_H-M   'P 1'
#
loop_
_entity.id
_entity.type
_entity.pdbx_description
1 polymer ?
#
loop_
_entity_poly.entity_id
_entity_poly.type
_entity_poly.pdbx_seq_one_letter_code
_entity_poly.pdbx_strand_id
1 'polypeptide(L)'
;MMSRRIFMPDRILAAAVVIATMALCAGCGGNEEVTPEPITKRPAQDTIITAPKTEAQPESLFQNPTIQSKGYCIQLHSFREYQKARTAAMEYTDAGYTAYIEQVEVIGEGIYYRVRIGSYGTITKANMAGREIKEKFGVDFWVDRD
;
A
#
# COMPACT_ATOMS: atom_id res chain seq x y z
N MET A 1 9.01 29.83 1.17
CA MET A 1 9.24 28.75 0.20
C MET A 1 10.29 27.80 0.77
N MET A 2 9.89 26.62 1.24
CA MET A 2 10.76 25.46 1.47
C MET A 2 9.84 24.27 1.73
N SER A 3 9.41 23.61 0.65
CA SER A 3 8.79 22.29 0.74
C SER A 3 9.91 21.32 1.13
N ARG A 4 10.02 20.97 2.41
CA ARG A 4 10.96 19.96 2.88
C ARG A 4 10.45 18.61 2.39
N ARG A 5 10.92 18.23 1.21
CA ARG A 5 10.80 16.89 0.64
C ARG A 5 11.60 15.96 1.55
N ILE A 6 10.94 15.29 2.49
CA ILE A 6 11.56 14.27 3.34
C ILE A 6 11.03 12.92 2.87
N PHE A 7 11.80 12.35 1.97
CA PHE A 7 11.76 10.97 1.53
C PHE A 7 12.17 10.08 2.71
N MET A 8 11.28 9.19 3.18
CA MET A 8 11.67 8.13 4.12
C MET A 8 12.57 7.15 3.36
N PRO A 9 13.82 6.88 3.81
CA PRO A 9 14.62 5.83 3.21
C PRO A 9 14.02 4.47 3.57
N ASP A 10 13.65 3.67 2.57
CA ASP A 10 13.30 2.26 2.72
C ASP A 10 14.43 1.52 3.46
N ARG A 11 14.24 1.23 4.75
CA ARG A 11 15.12 0.33 5.50
C ARG A 11 14.49 -1.06 5.50
N ILE A 12 14.86 -1.83 4.50
CA ILE A 12 14.65 -3.28 4.42
C ILE A 12 15.24 -3.92 5.68
N LEU A 13 14.39 -4.42 6.59
CA LEU A 13 14.82 -5.35 7.62
C LEU A 13 15.11 -6.69 6.94
N ALA A 14 16.40 -6.98 6.75
CA ALA A 14 16.86 -8.33 6.44
C ALA A 14 16.91 -9.13 7.75
N ALA A 15 15.95 -10.03 7.92
CA ALA A 15 16.02 -11.11 8.91
C ALA A 15 15.51 -12.39 8.24
N ALA A 16 16.43 -13.27 7.86
CA ALA A 16 16.09 -14.65 7.55
C ALA A 16 17.29 -15.55 7.90
N VAL A 17 17.05 -16.38 8.91
CA VAL A 17 17.90 -17.46 9.39
C VAL A 17 17.68 -18.69 8.51
N VAL A 18 18.80 -19.29 8.09
CA VAL A 18 19.09 -20.70 7.74
C VAL A 18 17.92 -21.68 7.75
N ILE A 19 17.62 -22.39 6.63
CA ILE A 19 17.30 -23.84 6.61
C ILE A 19 17.62 -24.49 5.23
N ALA A 20 18.40 -25.58 5.29
CA ALA A 20 18.46 -26.82 4.49
C ALA A 20 18.83 -26.86 2.98
N THR A 21 19.84 -27.71 2.75
CA THR A 21 20.35 -28.36 1.54
C THR A 21 19.50 -29.54 1.03
N MET A 22 19.33 -29.67 -0.29
CA MET A 22 19.16 -30.90 -1.14
C MET A 22 18.47 -30.46 -2.45
N ALA A 23 18.65 -31.02 -3.64
CA ALA A 23 19.59 -31.91 -4.33
C ALA A 23 19.14 -31.91 -5.81
N LEU A 24 20.07 -32.24 -6.72
CA LEU A 24 19.98 -32.26 -8.19
C LEU A 24 18.70 -32.89 -8.78
N CYS A 25 18.25 -32.33 -9.93
CA CYS A 25 18.00 -33.11 -11.16
C CYS A 25 18.12 -32.20 -12.40
N ALA A 26 18.99 -32.60 -13.33
CA ALA A 26 19.13 -32.05 -14.67
C ALA A 26 18.06 -32.64 -15.60
N GLY A 27 17.64 -31.85 -16.59
CA GLY A 27 16.77 -32.32 -17.67
C GLY A 27 16.58 -31.25 -18.74
N CYS A 28 17.42 -31.29 -19.77
CA CYS A 28 17.31 -30.51 -21.00
C CYS A 28 16.06 -30.91 -21.80
N GLY A 29 15.46 -29.98 -22.54
CA GLY A 29 14.66 -30.34 -23.70
C GLY A 29 13.70 -29.27 -24.20
N GLY A 30 13.98 -28.78 -25.41
CA GLY A 30 12.95 -28.50 -26.41
C GLY A 30 12.50 -27.05 -26.56
N ASN A 31 13.05 -26.40 -27.59
CA ASN A 31 12.55 -25.16 -28.17
C ASN A 31 11.17 -25.36 -28.80
N GLU A 32 10.27 -24.39 -28.69
CA GLU A 32 9.36 -24.08 -29.79
C GLU A 32 9.01 -22.59 -29.79
N GLU A 33 9.71 -21.86 -30.65
CA GLU A 33 9.47 -20.47 -31.02
C GLU A 33 8.27 -20.44 -31.98
N VAL A 34 7.13 -19.92 -31.53
CA VAL A 34 6.02 -19.60 -32.41
C VAL A 34 5.47 -18.22 -32.03
N THR A 35 5.94 -17.21 -32.75
CA THR A 35 5.20 -15.96 -32.94
C THR A 35 4.54 -16.04 -34.31
N PRO A 36 3.25 -15.69 -34.42
CA PRO A 36 2.94 -14.64 -35.39
C PRO A 36 1.89 -13.64 -34.88
N GLU A 37 2.31 -12.36 -34.90
CA GLU A 37 1.61 -11.19 -35.47
C GLU A 37 0.20 -10.72 -34.99
N PRO A 38 -0.09 -9.40 -35.15
CA PRO A 38 -0.91 -8.62 -34.24
C PRO A 38 -2.38 -8.49 -34.69
N ILE A 39 -3.32 -8.62 -33.77
CA ILE A 39 -4.75 -8.32 -34.02
C ILE A 39 -5.14 -7.08 -33.21
N THR A 40 -5.04 -5.92 -33.85
CA THR A 40 -5.77 -4.71 -33.46
C THR A 40 -7.23 -4.87 -33.86
N LYS A 41 -8.15 -4.82 -32.87
CA LYS A 41 -9.43 -4.08 -32.88
C LYS A 41 -10.32 -4.51 -31.69
N ARG A 42 -10.58 -3.57 -30.76
CA ARG A 42 -11.83 -3.57 -29.97
C ARG A 42 -12.96 -3.03 -30.87
N PRO A 43 -14.20 -3.51 -30.72
CA PRO A 43 -15.14 -2.80 -29.85
C PRO A 43 -16.03 -3.69 -28.96
N ALA A 44 -16.43 -3.06 -27.84
CA ALA A 44 -17.58 -3.26 -26.95
C ALA A 44 -18.82 -3.98 -27.55
N GLN A 45 -19.74 -4.64 -26.82
CA GLN A 45 -20.12 -4.60 -25.41
C GLN A 45 -21.13 -5.75 -25.14
N ASP A 46 -21.37 -5.99 -23.85
CA ASP A 46 -22.63 -6.51 -23.24
C ASP A 46 -23.05 -7.96 -23.45
N THR A 47 -22.84 -8.77 -22.41
CA THR A 47 -23.90 -9.63 -21.88
C THR A 47 -23.81 -9.68 -20.36
N ILE A 48 -24.78 -9.04 -19.71
CA ILE A 48 -25.07 -9.10 -18.27
C ILE A 48 -25.75 -10.45 -18.00
N ILE A 49 -25.21 -11.30 -17.12
CA ILE A 49 -26.04 -12.25 -16.35
C ILE A 49 -25.51 -12.35 -14.90
N THR A 50 -26.45 -12.08 -14.02
CA THR A 50 -26.46 -11.96 -12.56
C THR A 50 -26.14 -13.25 -11.79
N ALA A 51 -25.31 -13.14 -10.76
CA ALA A 51 -25.48 -13.84 -9.48
C ALA A 51 -25.01 -12.91 -8.35
N PRO A 52 -25.84 -12.61 -7.33
CA PRO A 52 -25.50 -11.66 -6.29
C PRO A 52 -24.65 -12.36 -5.24
N LYS A 53 -23.33 -12.32 -5.43
CA LYS A 53 -22.43 -12.48 -4.29
C LYS A 53 -22.26 -11.11 -3.67
N THR A 54 -23.07 -10.84 -2.64
CA THR A 54 -22.71 -9.88 -1.59
C THR A 54 -21.44 -10.39 -0.93
N GLU A 55 -20.33 -10.25 -1.63
CA GLU A 55 -18.99 -10.24 -1.05
C GLU A 55 -18.87 -8.86 -0.45
N ALA A 56 -18.84 -8.79 0.89
CA ALA A 56 -18.59 -7.57 1.62
C ALA A 56 -17.33 -6.92 1.04
N GLN A 57 -17.53 -5.93 0.17
CA GLN A 57 -16.45 -5.10 -0.31
C GLN A 57 -15.91 -4.42 0.95
N PRO A 58 -14.63 -4.64 1.32
CA PRO A 58 -14.06 -3.90 2.42
C PRO A 58 -14.27 -2.43 2.08
N GLU A 59 -14.89 -1.71 3.02
CA GLU A 59 -15.12 -0.27 2.94
C GLU A 59 -13.87 0.38 2.34
N SER A 60 -14.08 1.20 1.30
CA SER A 60 -13.01 1.76 0.49
C SER A 60 -11.93 2.40 1.36
N LEU A 61 -10.81 1.70 1.55
CA LEU A 61 -9.64 2.21 2.28
C LEU A 61 -8.98 3.38 1.55
N PHE A 62 -9.33 3.62 0.29
CA PHE A 62 -8.85 4.77 -0.46
C PHE A 62 -9.56 6.04 -0.01
N GLN A 63 -8.75 7.04 0.36
CA GLN A 63 -9.20 8.41 0.49
C GLN A 63 -8.44 9.28 -0.49
N ASN A 64 -9.19 10.05 -1.28
CA ASN A 64 -8.62 11.15 -2.05
C ASN A 64 -8.52 12.37 -1.14
N PRO A 65 -7.40 13.12 -1.18
CA PRO A 65 -7.22 14.28 -0.33
C PRO A 65 -8.30 15.32 -0.68
N THR A 66 -9.31 15.43 0.17
CA THR A 66 -10.25 16.55 0.11
C THR A 66 -9.55 17.70 0.81
N ILE A 67 -9.30 18.80 0.09
CA ILE A 67 -8.54 19.98 0.55
C ILE A 67 -9.28 20.66 1.70
N GLN A 68 -9.22 20.10 2.90
CA GLN A 68 -9.64 20.69 4.16
C GLN A 68 -9.12 19.84 5.35
N SER A 69 -7.81 19.59 5.31
CA SER A 69 -6.99 19.23 6.46
C SER A 69 -7.31 20.09 7.69
N LYS A 70 -8.04 19.57 8.66
CA LYS A 70 -8.26 20.23 9.97
C LYS A 70 -7.56 19.48 11.11
N GLY A 71 -6.74 18.48 10.79
CA GLY A 71 -6.18 17.56 11.75
C GLY A 71 -4.74 17.15 11.45
N TYR A 72 -4.28 16.20 12.25
CA TYR A 72 -3.01 15.53 12.13
C TYR A 72 -3.27 14.07 11.87
N CYS A 73 -2.49 13.44 10.99
CA CYS A 73 -2.55 12.02 10.73
C CYS A 73 -1.19 11.39 11.03
N ILE A 74 -1.16 10.08 11.21
CA ILE A 74 0.09 9.33 11.38
C ILE A 74 0.37 8.61 10.07
N GLN A 75 1.48 8.94 9.41
CA GLN A 75 1.98 8.19 8.26
C GLN A 75 2.93 7.09 8.74
N LEU A 76 2.65 5.85 8.32
CA LEU A 76 3.47 4.69 8.66
C LEU A 76 4.33 4.24 7.47
N HIS A 77 3.71 4.07 6.31
CA HIS A 77 4.37 3.54 5.10
C HIS A 77 4.00 4.33 3.86
N SER A 78 4.85 4.24 2.84
CA SER A 78 4.58 4.79 1.51
C SER A 78 5.06 3.80 0.45
N PHE A 79 4.12 3.12 -0.20
CA PHE A 79 4.43 2.06 -1.16
C PHE A 79 4.27 2.53 -2.61
N ARG A 80 4.99 1.89 -3.54
CA ARG A 80 4.75 2.00 -4.99
C ARG A 80 3.59 1.15 -5.49
N GLU A 81 3.33 0.07 -4.78
CA GLU A 81 2.33 -0.93 -5.16
C GLU A 81 1.10 -0.82 -4.26
N TYR A 82 -0.07 -0.64 -4.88
CA TYR A 82 -1.31 -0.52 -4.13
C TYR A 82 -1.60 -1.75 -3.24
N GLN A 83 -1.34 -2.95 -3.74
CA GLN A 83 -1.64 -4.17 -2.97
C GLN A 83 -0.83 -4.25 -1.66
N LYS A 84 0.43 -3.78 -1.65
CA LYS A 84 1.23 -3.70 -0.42
C LYS A 84 0.65 -2.69 0.56
N ALA A 85 0.26 -1.51 0.07
CA ALA A 85 -0.41 -0.50 0.89
C ALA A 85 -1.74 -1.02 1.46
N ARG A 86 -2.51 -1.75 0.65
CA ARG A 86 -3.78 -2.37 1.07
C ARG A 86 -3.58 -3.38 2.18
N THR A 87 -2.64 -4.32 2.01
CA THR A 87 -2.35 -5.32 3.06
C THR A 87 -1.93 -4.65 4.37
N ALA A 88 -1.05 -3.65 4.31
CA ALA A 88 -0.63 -2.91 5.50
C ALA A 88 -1.78 -2.12 6.14
N ALA A 89 -2.61 -1.43 5.35
CA ALA A 89 -3.77 -0.71 5.88
C ALA A 89 -4.79 -1.65 6.54
N MET A 90 -4.99 -2.84 5.96
CA MET A 90 -5.85 -3.88 6.55
C MET A 90 -5.29 -4.38 7.89
N GLU A 91 -3.99 -4.63 8.00
CA GLU A 91 -3.35 -5.03 9.27
C GLU A 91 -3.66 -4.05 10.41
N TYR A 92 -3.55 -2.74 10.14
CA TYR A 92 -3.87 -1.72 11.14
C TYR A 92 -5.37 -1.59 11.39
N THR A 93 -6.20 -1.77 10.35
CA THR A 93 -7.66 -1.75 10.48
C THR A 93 -8.17 -2.91 11.35
N ASP A 94 -7.66 -4.12 11.09
CA ASP A 94 -7.99 -5.34 11.84
C ASP A 94 -7.54 -5.24 13.30
N ALA A 95 -6.48 -4.46 13.57
CA ALA A 95 -6.01 -4.17 14.91
C ALA A 95 -6.79 -3.05 15.63
N GLY A 96 -7.81 -2.47 15.00
CA GLY A 96 -8.73 -1.48 15.56
C GLY A 96 -8.37 -0.02 15.28
N TYR A 97 -7.39 0.25 14.41
CA TYR A 97 -7.03 1.62 14.02
C TYR A 97 -7.80 2.06 12.78
N THR A 98 -8.16 3.34 12.69
CA THR A 98 -8.76 3.90 11.48
C THR A 98 -7.67 4.15 10.43
N ALA A 99 -7.26 3.12 9.71
CA ALA A 99 -6.23 3.22 8.66
C ALA A 99 -6.84 3.47 7.28
N TYR A 100 -6.16 4.25 6.46
CA TYR A 100 -6.56 4.57 5.09
C TYR A 100 -5.33 4.77 4.19
N ILE A 101 -5.56 4.73 2.89
CA ILE A 101 -4.56 4.88 1.84
C ILE A 101 -4.81 6.17 1.09
N GLU A 102 -3.80 7.02 1.08
CA GLU A 102 -3.74 8.23 0.25
C GLU A 102 -2.89 7.96 -0.99
N GLN A 103 -3.46 8.18 -2.18
CA GLN A 103 -2.70 8.16 -3.43
C GLN A 103 -2.12 9.55 -3.69
N VAL A 104 -0.80 9.63 -3.88
CA VAL A 104 -0.10 10.88 -4.18
C VAL A 104 0.83 10.70 -5.36
N GLU A 105 0.73 11.58 -6.35
CA GLU A 105 1.73 11.67 -7.43
C GLU A 105 2.88 12.60 -6.99
N VAL A 106 4.10 12.06 -6.95
CA VAL A 106 5.31 12.83 -6.65
C VAL A 106 6.02 13.17 -7.95
N ILE A 107 6.18 14.47 -8.21
CA ILE A 107 6.79 14.97 -9.45
C ILE A 107 8.19 14.38 -9.63
N GLY A 108 8.40 13.68 -10.75
CA GLY A 108 9.67 13.02 -11.09
C GLY A 108 9.89 11.65 -10.45
N GLU A 109 8.98 11.21 -9.58
CA GLU A 109 9.08 9.93 -8.86
C GLU A 109 7.87 9.01 -9.11
N GLY A 110 6.75 9.55 -9.58
CA GLY A 110 5.53 8.81 -9.89
C GLY A 110 4.60 8.63 -8.69
N ILE A 111 3.68 7.67 -8.80
CA ILE A 111 2.61 7.46 -7.82
C ILE A 111 3.14 6.74 -6.57
N TYR A 112 2.65 7.19 -5.42
CA TYR A 112 2.82 6.57 -4.12
C TYR A 112 1.46 6.32 -3.47
N TYR A 113 1.41 5.27 -2.65
CA TYR A 113 0.27 4.87 -1.82
C TYR A 113 0.71 4.95 -0.36
N ARG A 114 0.32 6.02 0.32
CA ARG A 114 0.69 6.29 1.71
C ARG A 114 -0.34 5.69 2.64
N VAL A 115 0.13 4.88 3.59
CA VAL A 115 -0.72 4.32 4.65
C VAL A 115 -0.71 5.29 5.82
N ARG A 116 -1.89 5.83 6.11
CA ARG A 116 -2.12 6.81 7.18
C ARG A 116 -3.13 6.30 8.19
N ILE A 117 -3.04 6.75 9.43
CA ILE A 117 -3.94 6.40 10.52
C ILE A 117 -4.55 7.64 11.15
N GLY A 118 -5.89 7.61 11.22
CA GLY A 118 -6.74 8.52 11.97
C GLY A 118 -6.72 9.96 11.46
N SER A 119 -7.57 10.77 12.08
CA SER A 119 -7.51 12.23 11.98
C SER A 119 -7.61 12.80 13.40
N TYR A 120 -6.48 13.27 13.92
CA TYR A 120 -6.33 13.74 15.29
C TYR A 120 -6.42 15.26 15.34
N GLY A 121 -7.22 15.81 16.25
CA GLY A 121 -7.35 17.27 16.39
C GLY A 121 -6.09 17.99 16.92
N THR A 122 -5.08 17.26 17.41
CA THR A 122 -3.83 17.85 17.93
C THR A 122 -2.62 16.97 17.63
N ILE A 123 -1.46 17.60 17.43
CA ILE A 123 -0.19 16.89 17.20
C ILE A 123 0.19 15.99 18.39
N THR A 124 -0.15 16.38 19.63
CA THR A 124 0.12 15.58 20.83
C THR A 124 -0.65 14.26 20.82
N LYS A 125 -1.94 14.28 20.46
CA LYS A 125 -2.74 13.06 20.34
C LYS A 125 -2.19 12.13 19.25
N ALA A 126 -1.82 12.68 18.09
CA ALA A 126 -1.21 11.90 17.02
C ALA A 126 0.13 11.27 17.45
N ASN A 127 0.98 12.00 18.18
CA ASN A 127 2.25 11.45 18.67
C ASN A 127 2.06 10.36 19.73
N MET A 128 1.07 10.49 20.62
CA MET A 128 0.77 9.45 21.60
C MET A 128 0.33 8.16 20.90
N ALA A 129 -0.63 8.26 19.97
CA ALA A 129 -1.08 7.11 19.18
C ALA A 129 0.05 6.53 18.31
N GLY A 130 0.89 7.37 17.72
CA GLY A 130 2.05 6.90 16.94
C GLY A 130 3.06 6.11 17.77
N ARG A 131 3.33 6.53 19.01
CA ARG A 131 4.18 5.78 19.94
C ARG A 131 3.58 4.43 20.32
N GLU A 132 2.28 4.39 20.60
CA GLU A 132 1.56 3.14 20.86
C GLU A 132 1.68 2.17 19.67
N ILE A 133 1.47 2.65 18.44
CA ILE A 133 1.62 1.86 17.21
C ILE A 133 3.07 1.37 17.07
N LYS A 134 4.06 2.22 17.33
CA LYS A 134 5.47 1.84 17.29
C LYS A 134 5.79 0.74 18.31
N GLU A 135 5.27 0.84 19.53
CA GLU A 135 5.47 -0.17 20.58
C GLU A 135 4.80 -1.50 20.20
N LYS A 136 3.62 -1.46 19.59
CA LYS A 136 2.83 -2.65 19.24
C LYS A 136 3.33 -3.38 18.00
N PHE A 137 3.73 -2.64 16.96
CA PHE A 137 4.08 -3.21 15.64
C PHE A 137 5.58 -3.08 15.30
N GLY A 138 6.36 -2.37 16.10
CA GLY A 138 7.79 -2.16 15.83
C GLY A 138 8.05 -1.27 14.61
N VAL A 139 7.07 -0.49 14.16
CA VAL A 139 7.20 0.39 12.99
C VAL A 139 7.51 1.82 13.40
N ASP A 140 8.35 2.49 12.61
CA ASP A 140 8.51 3.93 12.74
C ASP A 140 7.29 4.67 12.18
N PHE A 141 7.10 5.90 12.63
CA PHE A 141 5.98 6.73 12.22
C PHE A 141 6.39 8.19 12.05
N TRP A 142 5.62 8.92 11.26
CA TRP A 142 5.69 10.36 11.14
C TRP A 142 4.30 10.97 11.29
N VAL A 143 4.15 11.92 12.21
CA VAL A 143 2.94 12.77 12.28
C VAL A 143 2.99 13.86 11.21
N ASP A 144 2.02 13.84 10.30
CA ASP A 144 1.82 14.85 9.26
C ASP A 144 0.51 15.62 9.51
N ARG A 145 0.29 16.69 8.76
CA ARG A 145 -1.05 17.26 8.63
C ARG A 145 -1.86 16.41 7.65
N ASP A 146 -3.12 16.20 8.00
CA ASP A 146 -4.10 15.52 7.16
C ASP A 146 -4.49 16.38 5.94
#